data_AF-A0AAP9M515-F1
#
_entry.id   AF-A0AAP9M515-F1
#
_cell.length_a   1.000
_cell.length_b   1.000
_cell.length_c   1.000
_cell.angle_alpha   90.00
_cell.angle_beta   90.00
_cell.angle_gamma   90.00
#
_symmetry.space_group_name_H-M   'P 1'
#
loop_
_entity.id
_entity.type
_entity.pdbx_description
1 polymer ?
#
loop_
_entity_poly.entity_id
_entity_poly.type
_entity_poly.pdbx_seq_one_letter_code
_entity_poly.pdbx_strand_id
1 'polypeptide(L)'
;MTSMFAFPGMFGPHIKDSNLKLPEDFENYDPEQYPHFHVFMLTHLCQPIDIQAIEDNANIIAAIPDDEIKKVTFEQLIEKGIVYGTGNLV
;
A
#
# COMPACT_ATOMS: atom_id res chain seq x y z
N MET A 1 -5.35 -20.74 12.21
CA MET A 1 -5.02 -19.40 11.72
C MET A 1 -6.31 -18.70 11.39
N THR A 2 -6.72 -17.75 12.21
CA THR A 2 -7.83 -16.83 11.91
C THR A 2 -7.27 -15.76 11.00
N SER A 3 -7.47 -15.90 9.68
CA SER A 3 -7.08 -14.85 8.74
C SER A 3 -7.83 -13.56 9.11
N MET A 4 -7.12 -12.53 9.56
CA MET A 4 -7.70 -11.21 9.78
C MET A 4 -7.85 -10.52 8.43
N PHE A 5 -9.06 -10.07 8.12
CA PHE A 5 -9.28 -9.19 6.97
C PHE A 5 -8.81 -7.78 7.34
N ALA A 6 -7.85 -7.25 6.59
CA ALA A 6 -7.43 -5.86 6.71
C ALA A 6 -8.34 -4.97 5.84
N PHE A 7 -8.92 -3.94 6.45
CA PHE A 7 -9.71 -2.91 5.76
C PHE A 7 -8.82 -1.67 5.49
N PRO A 8 -9.06 -0.90 4.41
CA PRO A 8 -8.28 0.31 4.09
C PRO A 8 -8.01 1.22 5.29
N GLY A 9 -9.02 1.51 6.12
CA GLY A 9 -8.86 2.35 7.31
C GLY A 9 -7.85 1.83 8.35
N MET A 10 -7.56 0.52 8.36
CA MET A 10 -6.60 -0.08 9.30
C MET A 10 -5.14 0.26 8.96
N PHE A 11 -4.83 0.66 7.73
CA PHE A 11 -3.48 1.08 7.34
C PHE A 11 -3.13 2.48 7.82
N GLY A 12 -4.14 3.35 8.07
CA GLY A 12 -3.94 4.76 8.41
C GLY A 12 -2.88 5.02 9.49
N PRO A 13 -2.94 4.36 10.67
CA PRO A 13 -1.93 4.54 11.72
C PRO A 13 -0.51 4.19 11.30
N HIS A 14 -0.34 3.29 10.33
CA HIS A 14 0.95 2.77 9.87
C HIS A 14 1.57 3.56 8.71
N ILE A 15 0.77 4.37 8.01
CA ILE A 15 1.22 5.16 6.85
C ILE A 15 1.07 6.66 7.03
N LYS A 16 0.55 7.12 8.18
CA LYS A 16 0.30 8.55 8.47
C LYS A 16 1.53 9.44 8.35
N ASP A 17 2.72 8.89 8.62
CA ASP A 17 4.00 9.60 8.61
C ASP A 17 4.82 9.31 7.33
N SER A 18 4.25 8.52 6.40
CA SER A 18 4.86 8.24 5.10
C SER A 18 4.73 9.42 4.14
N ASN A 19 5.49 9.37 3.04
CA ASN A 19 5.40 10.34 1.96
C ASN A 19 4.20 10.10 1.03
N LEU A 20 3.35 9.11 1.32
CA LEU A 20 2.19 8.79 0.51
C LEU A 20 1.12 9.88 0.64
N LYS A 21 0.62 10.38 -0.49
CA LYS A 21 -0.54 11.28 -0.48
C LYS A 21 -1.78 10.50 -0.03
N LEU A 22 -2.27 10.78 1.18
CA LEU A 22 -3.41 10.08 1.79
C LEU A 22 -4.73 10.79 1.50
N PRO A 23 -5.82 10.08 1.19
CA PRO A 23 -7.16 10.64 1.14
C PRO A 23 -7.73 10.87 2.55
N GLU A 24 -8.75 11.72 2.67
CA GLU A 24 -9.48 11.90 3.94
C GLU A 24 -10.35 10.69 4.28
N ASP A 25 -10.94 10.06 3.26
CA ASP A 25 -11.72 8.83 3.36
C ASP A 25 -11.00 7.69 2.64
N PHE A 26 -10.60 6.68 3.39
CA PHE A 26 -9.79 5.56 2.90
C PHE A 26 -10.64 4.51 2.18
N GLU A 27 -11.96 4.51 2.41
CA GLU A 27 -12.91 3.58 1.81
C GLU A 27 -13.56 4.18 0.55
N ASN A 28 -13.64 5.51 0.47
CA ASN A 28 -14.30 6.23 -0.63
C ASN A 28 -13.47 7.40 -1.14
N TYR A 29 -12.44 7.11 -1.94
CA TYR A 29 -11.57 8.08 -2.59
C TYR A 29 -11.55 7.90 -4.11
N ASP A 30 -11.09 8.95 -4.81
CA ASP A 30 -10.88 8.91 -6.26
C ASP A 30 -9.47 8.39 -6.60
N PRO A 31 -9.33 7.21 -7.23
CA PRO A 31 -8.03 6.66 -7.63
C PRO A 31 -7.24 7.58 -8.58
N GLU A 32 -7.92 8.45 -9.33
CA GLU A 32 -7.25 9.38 -10.24
C GLU A 32 -6.54 10.51 -9.49
N GLN A 33 -7.07 10.91 -8.33
CA GLN A 33 -6.46 11.92 -7.46
C GLN A 33 -5.43 11.34 -6.48
N TYR A 34 -5.52 10.05 -6.20
CA TYR A 34 -4.68 9.32 -5.24
C TYR A 34 -4.12 8.00 -5.84
N PRO A 35 -3.43 8.04 -6.99
CA PRO A 35 -3.01 6.82 -7.69
C PRO A 35 -1.99 5.99 -6.90
N HIS A 36 -1.05 6.61 -6.19
CA HIS A 36 -0.08 5.93 -5.34
C HIS A 36 -0.73 5.22 -4.17
N PHE A 37 -1.68 5.87 -3.51
CA PHE A 37 -2.45 5.25 -2.45
C PHE A 37 -3.29 4.09 -2.97
N HIS A 38 -3.86 4.23 -4.18
CA HIS A 38 -4.60 3.15 -4.82
C HIS A 38 -3.71 1.92 -5.08
N VAL A 39 -2.52 2.13 -5.64
CA VAL A 39 -1.54 1.06 -5.86
C VAL A 39 -1.09 0.43 -4.54
N PHE A 40 -0.87 1.24 -3.49
CA PHE A 40 -0.58 0.73 -2.15
C PHE A 40 -1.72 -0.18 -1.65
N MET A 41 -2.98 0.24 -1.77
CA MET A 41 -4.13 -0.57 -1.36
C MET A 41 -4.23 -1.88 -2.15
N LEU A 42 -4.09 -1.84 -3.48
CA LEU A 42 -4.11 -3.04 -4.31
C LEU A 42 -3.00 -4.03 -3.97
N THR A 43 -1.84 -3.51 -3.55
CA THR A 43 -0.68 -4.32 -3.18
C THR A 43 -0.90 -5.09 -1.87
N HIS A 44 -1.60 -4.50 -0.89
CA HIS A 44 -1.64 -5.01 0.49
C HIS A 44 -2.99 -5.60 0.91
N LEU A 45 -4.09 -5.18 0.29
CA LEU A 45 -5.42 -5.68 0.66
C LEU A 45 -5.56 -7.18 0.37
N CYS A 46 -6.19 -7.91 1.29
CA CYS A 46 -6.42 -9.35 1.22
C CYS A 46 -5.15 -10.23 1.15
N GLN A 47 -4.00 -9.69 1.57
CA GLN A 47 -2.72 -10.41 1.58
C GLN A 47 -2.19 -10.59 3.00
N PRO A 48 -1.32 -11.59 3.25
CA PRO A 48 -0.48 -11.59 4.43
C PRO A 48 0.42 -10.34 4.42
N ILE A 49 0.39 -9.59 5.52
CA ILE A 49 1.11 -8.31 5.65
C ILE A 49 2.19 -8.44 6.72
N ASP A 50 3.39 -7.95 6.41
CA ASP A 50 4.39 -7.62 7.42
C ASP A 50 4.15 -6.19 7.91
N ILE A 51 3.72 -6.04 9.17
CA ILE A 51 3.44 -4.73 9.76
C ILE A 51 4.69 -3.84 9.75
N GLN A 52 5.90 -4.41 9.86
CA GLN A 52 7.14 -3.64 9.87
C GLN A 52 7.47 -3.04 8.51
N ALA A 53 6.98 -3.64 7.42
CA ALA A 53 7.25 -3.19 6.07
C ALA A 53 6.20 -2.22 5.51
N ILE A 54 5.09 -1.97 6.21
CA ILE A 54 3.97 -1.15 5.70
C ILE A 54 4.44 0.27 5.35
N GLU A 55 5.17 0.92 6.26
CA GLU A 55 5.62 2.30 6.08
C GLU A 55 6.67 2.40 4.95
N ASP A 56 7.63 1.49 4.94
CA ASP A 56 8.65 1.41 3.89
C ASP A 56 8.01 1.17 2.51
N ASN A 57 7.04 0.26 2.42
CA ASN A 57 6.31 0.02 1.20
C ASN A 57 5.54 1.26 0.73
N ALA A 58 4.88 1.98 1.64
CA ALA A 58 4.20 3.23 1.32
C ALA A 58 5.18 4.28 0.78
N ASN A 59 6.37 4.40 1.37
CA ASN A 59 7.42 5.32 0.92
C ASN A 59 8.01 4.95 -0.44
N ILE A 60 8.25 3.66 -0.70
CA ILE A 60 8.70 3.16 -2.01
C ILE A 60 7.68 3.50 -3.08
N ILE A 61 6.40 3.23 -2.80
CA ILE A 61 5.31 3.54 -3.75
C ILE A 61 5.24 5.04 -3.98
N ALA A 62 5.23 5.86 -2.92
CA ALA A 62 5.19 7.31 -3.01
C ALA A 62 6.33 7.94 -3.83
N ALA A 63 7.48 7.28 -3.92
CA ALA A 63 8.62 7.74 -4.70
C ALA A 63 8.51 7.47 -6.21
N ILE A 64 7.51 6.69 -6.66
CA ILE A 64 7.29 6.42 -8.08
C ILE A 64 6.73 7.69 -8.76
N PRO A 65 7.24 8.09 -9.94
CA PRO A 65 6.70 9.25 -10.66
C PRO A 65 5.20 9.15 -10.99
N ASP A 66 4.49 10.29 -10.97
CA ASP A 66 3.04 10.38 -11.25
C ASP A 66 2.64 9.81 -12.62
N ASP A 67 3.49 9.94 -13.62
CA ASP A 67 3.26 9.43 -14.98
C ASP A 67 3.60 7.95 -15.14
N GLU A 68 4.26 7.35 -14.14
CA GLU A 68 4.65 5.94 -14.11
C GLU A 68 3.76 5.10 -13.18
N ILE A 69 3.25 5.65 -12.08
CA ILE A 69 2.54 4.89 -11.04
C ILE A 69 1.34 4.09 -11.58
N LYS A 70 0.65 4.59 -12.60
CA LYS A 70 -0.49 3.88 -13.21
C LYS A 70 -0.09 2.77 -14.19
N LYS A 71 1.21 2.66 -14.49
CA LYS A 71 1.78 1.70 -15.45
C LYS A 71 2.62 0.63 -14.77
N VAL A 72 2.93 0.79 -13.48
CA VAL A 72 3.77 -0.16 -12.77
C VAL A 72 3.10 -1.52 -12.70
N THR A 73 3.88 -2.56 -12.96
CA THR A 73 3.44 -3.93 -12.71
C THR A 73 3.78 -4.34 -11.30
N PHE A 74 3.15 -5.42 -10.85
CA PHE A 74 3.41 -5.96 -9.53
C PHE A 74 4.85 -6.48 -9.37
N GLU A 75 5.43 -7.06 -10.43
CA GLU A 75 6.84 -7.49 -10.45
C GLU A 75 7.79 -6.30 -10.29
N GLN A 76 7.49 -5.18 -10.94
CA GLN A 76 8.30 -3.96 -10.81
C GLN A 76 8.24 -3.37 -9.40
N LEU A 77 7.11 -3.52 -8.71
CA LEU A 77 6.98 -3.13 -7.30
C LEU A 77 7.89 -4.00 -6.41
N ILE A 78 7.91 -5.32 -6.62
CA ILE A 78 8.80 -6.24 -5.91
C ILE A 78 10.28 -5.90 -6.19
N GLU A 79 10.64 -5.64 -7.45
CA GLU A 79 12.00 -5.23 -7.83
C GLU A 79 12.45 -3.93 -7.15
N LYS A 80 11.51 -3.02 -6.85
CA LYS A 80 11.75 -1.79 -6.09
C LYS A 80 11.86 -2.02 -4.58
N GLY A 81 11.68 -3.25 -4.10
CA GLY A 81 11.84 -3.63 -2.70
C GLY A 81 10.54 -3.74 -1.91
N ILE A 82 9.37 -3.74 -2.57
CA ILE A 82 8.10 -3.96 -1.88
C ILE A 82 8.06 -5.35 -1.26
N VAL A 83 7.82 -5.38 0.05
CA VAL A 83 7.65 -6.60 0.82
C VAL A 83 6.18 -7.01 0.75
N TYR A 84 5.90 -8.19 0.18
CA TYR A 84 4.53 -8.66 -0.06
C TYR A 84 4.36 -10.12 0.31
N GLY A 85 3.21 -10.47 0.89
CA GLY A 85 2.81 -11.87 1.13
C GLY A 85 3.68 -12.59 2.16
N THR A 86 4.60 -11.87 2.80
CA THR A 86 5.53 -12.35 3.82
C THR A 86 5.08 -11.82 5.17
N GLY A 87 3.92 -12.28 5.63
CA GLY A 87 3.39 -11.93 6.95
C GLY A 87 2.85 -13.18 7.63
N ASN A 88 3.04 -13.31 8.94
CA ASN A 88 2.27 -14.29 9.70
C ASN A 88 0.86 -13.72 9.86
N LEU A 89 -0.15 -14.43 9.38
CA LEU A 89 -1.55 -14.18 9.73
C LEU A 89 -1.67 -14.43 11.23
N VAL A 90 -1.59 -13.36 12.03
CA VAL A 90 -1.70 -13.41 13.49
C VAL A 90 -3.04 -14.03 13.91
#